data_AF-A0A7Z9S5K9-F1
#
_entry.id   AF-A0A7Z9S5K9-F1
#
_cell.length_a   1.000
_cell.length_b   1.000
_cell.length_c   1.000
_cell.angle_alpha   90.00
_cell.angle_beta   90.00
_cell.angle_gamma   90.00
#
_symmetry.space_group_name_H-M   'P 1'
#
loop_
_entity.id
_entity.type
_entity.pdbx_description
1 polymer ?
#
loop_
_entity_poly.entity_id
_entity_poly.type
_entity_poly.pdbx_seq_one_letter_code
_entity_poly.pdbx_strand_id
1 'polypeptide(L)' 'MGQKVNPIGLRLGINRTWDSRWFADGNYAELLHEDLKIREYLLDRLSQAGVSKILIERPAKKARVT' A
#
# COMPACT_ATOMS: atom_id res chain seq x y z
N MET A 1 -29.46 -10.21 -3.02
CA MET A 1 -28.87 -9.01 -3.66
C MET A 1 -27.66 -8.58 -2.85
N GLY A 2 -26.45 -8.66 -3.41
CA GLY A 2 -25.21 -8.42 -2.64
C GLY A 2 -23.93 -8.91 -3.32
N GLN A 3 -23.86 -8.91 -4.66
CA GLN A 3 -22.70 -9.40 -5.41
C GLN A 3 -21.94 -8.24 -6.09
N LYS A 4 -21.77 -7.11 -5.40
CA LYS A 4 -20.99 -5.99 -5.93
C LYS A 4 -19.55 -6.09 -5.45
N VAL A 5 -18.64 -6.31 -6.38
CA VAL A 5 -17.20 -6.35 -6.13
C VAL A 5 -16.69 -4.93 -5.88
N ASN A 6 -15.64 -4.79 -5.05
CA ASN A 6 -14.97 -3.51 -4.87
C ASN A 6 -14.42 -3.02 -6.22
N PRO A 7 -14.83 -1.84 -6.71
CA PRO A 7 -14.39 -1.32 -8.00
C PRO A 7 -12.88 -1.03 -8.07
N ILE A 8 -12.21 -0.86 -6.92
CA ILE A 8 -10.74 -0.72 -6.85
C ILE A 8 -10.07 -2.03 -7.24
N GLY A 9 -10.52 -3.15 -6.66
CA GLY A 9 -9.99 -4.47 -6.98
C GLY A 9 -10.30 -4.88 -8.43
N LEU A 10 -11.53 -4.63 -8.90
CA LEU A 10 -11.95 -4.97 -10.25
C LEU A 10 -11.11 -4.27 -11.35
N ARG A 11 -10.55 -3.09 -11.05
CA ARG A 11 -9.79 -2.28 -12.02
C ARG A 11 -8.28 -2.30 -11.79
N LEU A 12 -7.81 -3.04 -10.79
CA LEU A 12 -6.40 -3.21 -10.49
C LEU A 12 -5.73 -3.90 -11.68
N GLY A 13 -4.65 -3.32 -12.21
CA GLY A 13 -3.95 -3.84 -13.39
C GLY A 13 -4.56 -3.46 -14.75
N ILE A 14 -5.74 -2.81 -14.78
CA ILE A 14 -6.36 -2.29 -16.02
C ILE A 14 -6.10 -0.78 -16.14
N ASN A 15 -6.68 0.00 -15.23
CA ASN A 15 -6.56 1.47 -15.23
C ASN A 15 -6.01 2.03 -13.90
N ARG A 16 -5.81 1.17 -12.89
CA ARG A 16 -5.26 1.55 -11.58
C ARG A 16 -4.10 0.63 -11.19
N THR A 17 -3.07 1.23 -10.61
CA THR A 17 -1.89 0.55 -10.08
C THR A 17 -1.96 0.29 -8.58
N TRP A 18 -1.12 -0.64 -8.09
CA TRP A 18 -0.97 -0.96 -6.69
C TRP A 18 -0.45 0.22 -5.87
N ASP A 19 -0.91 0.29 -4.61
CA ASP A 19 -0.49 1.33 -3.67
C ASP A 19 0.89 1.00 -3.05
N SER A 20 1.20 -0.29 -2.87
CA SER A 20 2.57 -0.78 -2.60
C SER A 20 3.16 -1.39 -3.86
N ARG A 21 4.30 -0.87 -4.32
CA ARG A 21 5.00 -1.29 -5.55
C ARG A 21 6.39 -1.80 -5.20
N TRP A 22 6.49 -3.10 -5.02
CA TRP A 22 7.75 -3.82 -4.83
C TRP A 22 7.54 -5.31 -5.12
N PHE A 23 8.64 -6.02 -5.33
CA PHE A 23 8.66 -7.46 -5.55
C PHE A 23 9.68 -8.08 -4.58
N ALA A 24 9.36 -9.25 -4.04
CA ALA A 24 10.27 -10.01 -3.21
C ALA A 24 10.10 -11.50 -3.49
N ASP A 25 11.19 -12.18 -3.87
CA ASP A 25 11.24 -13.64 -4.03
C ASP A 25 11.16 -14.37 -2.68
N GLY A 26 11.54 -13.70 -1.59
CA GLY A 26 11.51 -14.20 -0.22
C GLY A 26 11.22 -13.09 0.79
N ASN A 27 10.92 -13.46 2.04
CA ASN A 27 10.60 -12.52 3.14
C ASN A 27 9.42 -11.57 2.88
N TYR A 28 8.52 -11.93 1.95
CA TYR A 28 7.32 -11.14 1.64
C TYR A 28 6.49 -10.82 2.89
N ALA A 29 6.29 -11.81 3.77
CA ALA A 29 5.50 -11.65 4.99
C ALA A 29 6.10 -10.60 5.94
N GLU A 30 7.42 -10.58 6.12
CA GLU A 30 8.10 -9.60 6.98
C GLU A 30 7.98 -8.19 6.41
N LEU A 31 8.21 -8.04 5.10
CA LEU A 31 8.09 -6.77 4.39
C LEU A 31 6.65 -6.24 4.41
N LEU A 32 5.66 -7.13 4.27
CA LEU A 32 4.25 -6.78 4.38
C LEU A 32 3.88 -6.29 5.78
N HIS A 33 4.35 -6.97 6.82
CA HIS A 33 4.11 -6.55 8.20
C HIS A 33 4.76 -5.20 8.52
N GLU A 34 5.93 -4.93 7.96
CA GLU A 34 6.57 -3.61 8.06
C GLU A 34 5.74 -2.53 7.35
N ASP A 35 5.25 -2.80 6.13
CA ASP A 35 4.37 -1.87 5.39
C ASP A 35 3.08 -1.54 6.15
N LEU A 36 2.47 -2.54 6.80
CA LEU A 36 1.26 -2.34 7.62
C LEU A 36 1.55 -1.43 8.82
N LYS A 37 2.64 -1.69 9.55
CA LYS A 37 3.07 -0.85 10.68
C LYS A 37 3.36 0.59 10.26
N ILE A 38 4.04 0.79 9.12
CA ILE A 38 4.32 2.12 8.58
C ILE A 38 3.01 2.85 8.27
N ARG A 39 2.05 2.16 7.65
CA ARG A 39 0.74 2.76 7.31
C ARG A 39 -0.04 3.18 8.55
N GLU A 40 -0.11 2.32 9.56
CA GLU A 40 -0.77 2.64 10.83
C GLU A 40 -0.11 3.83 11.52
N TYR A 41 1.23 3.82 11.61
CA TYR A 41 1.99 4.91 12.22
C TYR A 41 1.77 6.26 11.50
N LEU A 42 1.77 6.25 10.17
CA LEU A 42 1.57 7.48 9.38
C LEU A 42 0.13 8.00 9.49
N LEU A 43 -0.86 7.11 9.49
CA LEU A 43 -2.27 7.52 9.64
C LEU A 43 -2.53 8.15 11.00
N ASP A 44 -1.95 7.60 12.07
CA ASP A 44 -2.07 8.15 13.41
C ASP A 44 -1.38 9.52 13.52
N ARG A 45 -0.11 9.59 13.11
CA ARG A 45 0.71 10.80 13.19
C ARG A 45 0.23 11.94 12.29
N LEU A 46 -0.29 11.62 11.11
CA LEU A 46 -0.74 12.60 10.10
C LEU A 46 -2.28 12.70 10.05
N SER A 47 -2.98 12.25 11.09
CA SER A 47 -4.43 12.31 11.20
C SER A 47 -5.00 13.72 10.98
N GLN A 48 -4.28 14.76 11.44
CA GLN A 48 -4.65 16.17 11.27
C GLN A 48 -4.30 16.73 9.88
N ALA A 49 -3.42 16.05 9.12
CA ALA A 49 -2.92 16.54 7.83
C ALA A 49 -3.77 16.10 6.64
N GLY A 50 -4.81 15.29 6.84
CA GLY A 50 -5.74 14.90 5.77
C GLY A 50 -5.10 14.07 4.66
N VAL A 51 -4.25 13.10 5.01
CA VAL A 51 -3.53 12.26 4.05
C VAL A 51 -4.51 11.40 3.24
N SER A 52 -4.56 11.61 1.93
CA SER A 52 -5.50 10.91 1.03
C SER A 52 -5.00 9.52 0.61
N LYS A 53 -3.69 9.35 0.47
CA LYS A 53 -3.08 8.11 -0.01
C LYS A 53 -1.65 7.99 0.50
N ILE A 54 -1.24 6.75 0.79
CA ILE A 54 0.14 6.40 1.14
C ILE A 54 0.61 5.37 0.09
N LEU A 55 1.60 5.77 -0.71
CA LEU A 55 2.28 4.95 -1.69
C LEU A 55 3.62 4.48 -1.12
N ILE A 56 3.87 3.17 -1.22
CA ILE A 56 5.12 2.57 -0.73
C ILE A 56 5.83 1.92 -1.91
N GLU A 57 7.01 2.41 -2.25
CA GLU A 57 7.90 1.81 -3.25
C GLU A 57 9.12 1.26 -2.53
N ARG A 58 9.49 -0.01 -2.75
CA ARG A 58 10.72 -0.58 -2.19
C ARG A 58 11.69 -0.97 -3.32
N PRO A 59 12.52 -0.03 -3.82
CA PRO A 59 13.69 -0.38 -4.62
C PRO A 59 14.72 -1.12 -3.76
N ALA A 60 15.64 -1.86 -4.39
CA ALA A 60 16.56 -2.82 -3.77
C ALA A 60 17.42 -2.33 -2.58
N LYS A 61 17.44 -1.02 -2.29
CA LYS A 61 18.26 -0.44 -1.21
C LYS A 61 17.47 0.34 -0.15
N LYS A 62 16.38 1.01 -0.49
CA LYS A 62 15.67 1.92 0.44
C LYS A 62 14.19 1.98 0.12
N ALA A 63 13.33 1.86 1.14
CA ALA A 63 11.91 2.14 0.99
C ALA A 63 11.67 3.64 0.76
N ARG A 64 10.88 3.96 -0.25
CA ARG A 64 10.38 5.30 -0.56
C ARG A 64 8.90 5.34 -0.22
N VAL A 65 8.51 6.28 0.63
CA VAL A 65 7.12 6.52 1.00
C VAL A 65 6.71 7.87 0.42
N THR A 66 5.58 7.94 -0.28
CA THR A 66 5.05 9.16 -0.93
C THR A 66 3.55 9.23 -0.71
#